data_AF-Q9XHA5-F1
#
_entry.id   AF-Q9XHA5-F1
#
_cell.length_a   1.000
_cell.length_b   1.000
_cell.length_c   1.000
_cell.angle_alpha   90.00
_cell.angle_beta   90.00
_cell.angle_gamma   90.00
#
_symmetry.space_group_name_H-M   'P 1'
#
loop_
_entity.id
_entity.type
_entity.pdbx_description
1 polymer ?
#
loop_
_entity_poly.entity_id
_entity_poly.type
_entity_poly.pdbx_seq_one_letter_code
_entity_poly.pdbx_strand_id
1 'polypeptide(L)'
;EPARTEDPALSIAGAVQSQKLAVRAISRLQALPGGDVKLLCDTVVEHVRELTGYDRVMVYRFHEDEHGEVVAESRRADLETYLGLHYPATDIPQASRFLFRQNRVRMIADCHATPVRVIQDPGLPQPLCLVGSTLRAPHGCHAQYMANMGSIASLVMAVIISSGGDDEQTARGGISSTMKLWGLVVCHHTSPRFIPFPLRYACEFLMQAFGLQLNMELQLAHQLSEKHILRTQTLLCDMLLRESPTGIVTQSPSIMDLVKCDGAALYYHGKYYPLCVTPTESQIKDIIEWLTVCHGDSTGLSTDSLADAGYLGAAALGDAVCGMAVAYITPSDYLFWFRSHTAKEIKWGGAKHHPEDKDDGQRMHPRSSFKAFLEVVKSRSLPWENAEMDAIH
;
A
#
# COMPACT_ATOMS: atom_id res chain seq x y z
N GLU A 1 -14.36 26.78 17.96
CA GLU A 1 -15.23 26.17 16.93
C GLU A 1 -16.63 26.74 17.07
N PRO A 2 -17.40 26.97 16.01
CA PRO A 2 -18.74 27.52 16.14
C PRO A 2 -19.64 26.47 16.79
N ALA A 3 -19.78 26.56 18.11
CA ALA A 3 -20.67 25.72 18.89
C ALA A 3 -22.09 26.29 18.75
N ARG A 4 -23.01 25.53 18.16
CA ARG A 4 -24.43 25.74 18.44
C ARG A 4 -24.67 25.13 19.82
N THR A 5 -25.09 25.96 20.78
CA THR A 5 -25.34 25.57 22.18
C THR A 5 -26.38 24.45 22.35
N GLU A 6 -27.12 24.13 21.29
CA GLU A 6 -28.19 23.12 21.26
C GLU A 6 -27.75 21.76 20.70
N ASP A 7 -26.50 21.58 20.26
CA ASP A 7 -26.03 20.28 19.74
C ASP A 7 -25.76 19.31 20.91
N PRO A 8 -26.54 18.23 21.09
CA PRO A 8 -26.33 17.26 22.16
C PRO A 8 -24.96 16.58 22.07
N ALA A 9 -24.30 16.55 20.91
CA ALA A 9 -22.95 16.02 20.75
C ALA A 9 -21.87 16.93 21.37
N LEU A 10 -22.17 18.22 21.60
CA LEU A 10 -21.32 19.17 22.33
C LEU A 10 -21.59 19.20 23.84
N SER A 11 -22.65 18.53 24.31
CA SER A 11 -22.88 18.35 25.74
C SER A 11 -21.84 17.41 26.36
N ILE A 12 -21.54 17.57 27.66
CA ILE A 12 -20.69 16.63 28.40
C ILE A 12 -21.19 15.19 28.24
N ALA A 13 -22.50 14.98 28.20
CA ALA A 13 -23.11 13.67 27.98
C ALA A 13 -22.80 13.10 26.57
N GLY A 14 -22.86 13.93 25.53
CA GLY A 14 -22.51 13.54 24.16
C GLY A 14 -21.02 13.23 23.97
N ALA A 15 -20.14 13.99 24.62
CA ALA A 15 -18.71 13.72 24.64
C ALA A 15 -18.38 12.39 25.34
N VAL A 16 -18.98 12.15 26.51
CA VAL A 16 -18.83 10.89 27.26
C VAL A 16 -19.38 9.70 26.46
N GLN A 17 -20.52 9.87 25.79
CA GLN A 17 -21.09 8.82 24.93
C GLN A 17 -20.17 8.50 23.74
N SER A 18 -19.60 9.52 23.10
CA SER A 18 -18.64 9.36 21.99
C SER A 18 -17.39 8.59 22.43
N GLN A 19 -16.86 8.91 23.62
CA GLN A 19 -15.74 8.19 24.20
C GLN A 19 -16.08 6.72 24.51
N LYS A 20 -17.26 6.46 25.10
CA LYS A 20 -17.71 5.08 25.37
C LYS A 20 -17.82 4.24 24.09
N LEU A 21 -18.37 4.82 23.03
CA LEU A 21 -18.48 4.14 21.73
C LEU A 21 -17.09 3.87 21.13
N ALA A 22 -16.15 4.82 21.22
CA ALA A 22 -14.78 4.60 20.76
C ALA A 22 -14.06 3.52 21.58
N VAL A 23 -14.19 3.51 22.90
CA VAL A 23 -13.63 2.43 23.75
C VAL A 23 -14.21 1.08 23.35
N ARG A 24 -15.52 0.99 23.10
CA ARG A 24 -16.16 -0.25 22.64
C ARG A 24 -15.63 -0.68 21.26
N ALA A 25 -15.43 0.24 20.34
CA ALA A 25 -14.86 -0.04 19.02
C ALA A 25 -13.41 -0.52 19.13
N ILE A 26 -12.59 0.10 20.00
CA ILE A 26 -11.21 -0.34 20.28
C ILE A 26 -11.20 -1.76 20.85
N SER A 27 -12.02 -2.05 21.86
CA SER A 27 -12.10 -3.40 22.43
C SER A 27 -12.55 -4.44 21.41
N ARG A 28 -13.42 -4.08 20.47
CA ARG A 28 -13.82 -4.97 19.37
C ARG A 28 -12.68 -5.23 18.39
N LEU A 29 -11.96 -4.19 17.96
CA LEU A 29 -10.79 -4.35 17.09
C LEU A 29 -9.73 -5.24 17.74
N GLN A 30 -9.47 -5.08 19.04
CA GLN A 30 -8.51 -5.90 19.78
C GLN A 30 -8.96 -7.33 20.05
N ALA A 31 -10.28 -7.59 19.99
CA ALA A 31 -10.85 -8.92 20.19
C ALA A 31 -10.98 -9.72 18.88
N LEU A 32 -10.63 -9.12 17.73
CA LEU A 32 -10.61 -9.82 16.45
C LEU A 32 -9.53 -10.91 16.48
N PRO A 33 -9.79 -12.08 15.87
CA PRO A 33 -8.74 -13.05 15.64
C PRO A 33 -7.68 -12.43 14.72
N GLY A 34 -6.41 -12.66 15.02
CA GLY A 34 -5.33 -12.25 14.14
C GLY A 34 -5.28 -13.07 12.85
N GLY A 35 -4.47 -12.60 11.91
CA GLY A 35 -4.26 -13.20 10.59
C GLY A 35 -5.18 -12.67 9.48
N ASP A 36 -6.01 -11.66 9.74
CA ASP A 36 -6.95 -11.10 8.76
C ASP A 36 -6.99 -9.56 8.78
N VAL A 37 -6.09 -8.96 8.00
CA VAL A 37 -6.03 -7.50 7.80
C VAL A 37 -7.32 -6.98 7.14
N LYS A 38 -7.98 -7.78 6.30
CA LYS A 38 -9.21 -7.36 5.61
C LYS A 38 -10.34 -7.21 6.64
N LEU A 39 -10.54 -8.19 7.51
CA LEU A 39 -11.51 -8.12 8.60
C LEU A 39 -11.26 -6.92 9.52
N LEU A 40 -9.98 -6.63 9.81
CA LEU A 40 -9.59 -5.46 10.59
C LEU A 40 -10.01 -4.14 9.89
N CYS A 41 -9.75 -4.04 8.58
CA CYS A 41 -10.12 -2.87 7.78
C CYS A 41 -11.65 -2.71 7.63
N ASP A 42 -12.38 -3.80 7.44
CA ASP A 42 -13.85 -3.80 7.34
C ASP A 42 -14.47 -3.35 8.68
N THR A 43 -13.97 -3.87 9.80
CA THR A 43 -14.47 -3.53 11.14
C THR A 43 -14.24 -2.05 11.46
N VAL A 44 -13.10 -1.47 11.07
CA VAL A 44 -12.80 -0.06 11.39
C VAL A 44 -13.70 0.90 10.60
N VAL A 45 -14.00 0.62 9.32
CA VAL A 45 -14.87 1.50 8.52
C VAL A 45 -16.31 1.47 9.02
N GLU A 46 -16.80 0.31 9.47
CA GLU A 46 -18.12 0.17 10.08
C GLU A 46 -18.22 1.01 11.37
N HIS A 47 -17.29 0.84 12.30
CA HIS A 47 -17.33 1.57 13.57
C HIS A 47 -17.12 3.07 13.40
N VAL A 48 -16.22 3.52 12.53
CA VAL A 48 -16.04 4.94 12.25
C VAL A 48 -17.31 5.52 11.62
N ARG A 49 -18.00 4.79 10.73
CA ARG A 49 -19.27 5.24 10.15
C ARG A 49 -20.37 5.34 11.20
N GLU A 50 -20.51 4.35 12.06
CA GLU A 50 -21.46 4.37 13.19
C GLU A 50 -21.21 5.54 14.14
N LEU A 51 -19.94 5.81 14.46
CA LEU A 51 -19.51 6.89 15.35
C LEU A 51 -19.79 8.28 14.76
N THR A 52 -19.47 8.46 13.48
CA THR A 52 -19.39 9.78 12.87
C THR A 52 -20.60 10.14 12.02
N GLY A 53 -21.36 9.14 11.58
CA GLY A 53 -22.54 9.30 10.71
C GLY A 53 -22.24 9.85 9.31
N TYR A 54 -20.99 9.74 8.83
CA TYR A 54 -20.65 10.08 7.46
C TYR A 54 -21.33 9.12 6.48
N ASP A 55 -21.54 9.56 5.23
CA ASP A 55 -22.27 8.73 4.25
C ASP A 55 -21.41 7.57 3.77
N ARG A 56 -20.10 7.80 3.64
CA ARG A 56 -19.08 6.83 3.23
C ARG A 56 -17.88 6.95 4.16
N VAL A 57 -17.32 5.82 4.57
CA VAL A 57 -16.05 5.71 5.27
C VAL A 57 -15.23 4.61 4.58
N MET A 58 -13.96 4.88 4.34
CA MET A 58 -13.09 3.96 3.61
C MET A 58 -11.68 3.92 4.19
N VAL A 59 -11.05 2.75 4.13
CA VAL A 59 -9.60 2.62 4.33
C VAL A 59 -8.94 2.80 2.97
N TYR A 60 -8.08 3.81 2.89
CA TYR A 60 -7.26 4.14 1.73
C TYR A 60 -5.80 3.78 2.03
N ARG A 61 -5.30 2.69 1.44
CA ARG A 61 -3.93 2.20 1.64
C ARG A 61 -3.00 2.84 0.61
N PHE A 62 -1.81 3.29 1.04
CA PHE A 62 -0.74 3.67 0.11
C PHE A 62 0.08 2.45 -0.31
N HIS A 63 0.38 2.35 -1.60
CA HIS A 63 1.34 1.41 -2.18
C HIS A 63 2.76 1.99 -2.15
N GLU A 64 3.74 1.22 -2.61
CA GLU A 64 5.17 1.58 -2.57
C GLU A 64 5.50 2.82 -3.41
N ASP A 65 4.86 2.97 -4.56
CA ASP A 65 4.89 4.14 -5.45
C ASP A 65 3.98 5.29 -4.96
N GLU A 66 3.45 5.18 -3.74
CA GLU A 66 2.59 6.16 -3.07
C GLU A 66 1.24 6.45 -3.75
N HIS A 67 0.87 5.72 -4.82
CA HIS A 67 -0.53 5.67 -5.25
C HIS A 67 -1.34 4.99 -4.15
N GLY A 68 -2.66 5.19 -4.14
CA GLY A 68 -3.47 4.53 -3.13
C GLY A 68 -4.70 3.81 -3.65
N GLU A 69 -5.21 2.94 -2.80
CA GLU A 69 -6.26 1.98 -3.10
C GLU A 69 -7.27 1.97 -1.96
N VAL A 70 -8.55 1.96 -2.31
CA VAL A 70 -9.62 1.74 -1.33
C VAL A 70 -9.74 0.25 -1.03
N VAL A 71 -9.22 -0.19 0.12
CA VAL A 71 -9.14 -1.61 0.50
C VAL A 71 -10.31 -2.08 1.36
N ALA A 72 -11.05 -1.16 1.97
CA ALA A 72 -12.29 -1.43 2.70
C ALA A 72 -13.22 -0.22 2.64
N GLU A 73 -14.52 -0.45 2.65
CA GLU A 73 -15.53 0.59 2.51
C GLU A 73 -16.82 0.24 3.27
N SER A 74 -17.35 1.21 4.03
CA SER A 74 -18.71 1.19 4.55
C SER A 74 -19.43 2.44 4.07
N ARG A 75 -20.60 2.29 3.43
CA ARG A 75 -21.30 3.41 2.78
C ARG A 75 -22.80 3.31 2.84
N ARG A 76 -23.47 4.44 2.57
CA ARG A 76 -24.90 4.49 2.25
C ARG A 76 -25.16 3.75 0.95
N ALA A 77 -26.25 2.98 0.90
CA ALA A 77 -26.50 1.98 -0.15
C ALA A 77 -26.68 2.58 -1.55
N ASP A 78 -27.22 3.80 -1.64
CA ASP A 78 -27.50 4.54 -2.87
C ASP A 78 -26.26 5.09 -3.59
N LEU A 79 -25.12 5.17 -2.90
CA LEU A 79 -23.90 5.71 -3.49
C LEU A 79 -23.22 4.71 -4.43
N GLU A 80 -22.34 5.17 -5.32
CA GLU A 80 -21.47 4.24 -6.06
C GLU A 80 -20.38 3.67 -5.13
N THR A 81 -19.87 2.47 -5.38
CA THR A 81 -18.77 1.91 -4.56
C THR A 81 -17.41 2.40 -5.03
N TYR A 82 -16.53 2.75 -4.09
CA TYR A 82 -15.13 3.05 -4.39
C TYR A 82 -14.20 1.88 -4.05
N LEU A 83 -14.73 0.79 -3.50
CA LEU A 83 -13.95 -0.39 -3.11
C LEU A 83 -13.15 -0.95 -4.30
N GLY A 84 -11.84 -1.13 -4.11
CA GLY A 84 -10.89 -1.59 -5.12
C GLY A 84 -10.47 -0.54 -6.15
N LEU A 85 -10.92 0.73 -6.01
CA LEU A 85 -10.44 1.80 -6.88
C LEU A 85 -9.06 2.29 -6.45
N HIS A 86 -8.18 2.41 -7.44
CA HIS A 86 -6.86 3.01 -7.33
C HIS A 86 -6.88 4.48 -7.75
N TYR A 87 -6.05 5.28 -7.09
CA TYR A 87 -5.92 6.72 -7.29
C TYR A 87 -4.43 7.09 -7.37
N PRO A 88 -4.04 7.97 -8.31
CA PRO A 88 -2.66 8.41 -8.45
C PRO A 88 -2.09 9.08 -7.21
N ALA A 89 -0.77 8.93 -7.01
CA ALA A 89 -0.04 9.54 -5.90
C ALA A 89 -0.22 11.07 -5.82
N THR A 90 -0.45 11.72 -6.96
CA THR A 90 -0.65 13.19 -7.07
C THR A 90 -1.98 13.67 -6.49
N ASP A 91 -2.96 12.79 -6.28
CA ASP A 91 -4.25 13.18 -5.68
C ASP A 91 -4.08 13.55 -4.19
N ILE A 92 -3.05 13.01 -3.53
CA ILE A 92 -2.63 13.39 -2.18
C ILE A 92 -1.13 13.71 -2.22
N PRO A 93 -0.75 14.96 -2.56
CA PRO A 93 0.65 15.35 -2.75
C PRO A 93 1.57 14.98 -1.58
N GLN A 94 2.86 14.79 -1.84
CA GLN A 94 3.87 14.42 -0.85
C GLN A 94 3.86 15.36 0.36
N ALA A 95 3.72 16.67 0.13
CA ALA A 95 3.61 17.66 1.20
C ALA A 95 2.39 17.41 2.10
N SER A 96 1.25 16.99 1.53
CA SER A 96 0.05 16.64 2.29
C SER A 96 0.24 15.33 3.06
N ARG A 97 0.86 14.31 2.47
CA ARG A 97 1.22 13.05 3.15
C ARG A 97 2.12 13.32 4.36
N PHE A 98 3.12 14.19 4.21
CA PHE A 98 3.99 14.62 5.32
C PHE A 98 3.19 15.33 6.43
N LEU A 99 2.28 16.24 6.08
CA LEU A 99 1.44 16.93 7.05
C LEU A 99 0.52 15.98 7.82
N PHE A 100 0.05 14.88 7.23
CA PHE A 100 -0.76 13.87 7.92
C PHE A 100 0.03 13.08 8.97
N ARG A 101 1.36 13.00 8.85
CA ARG A 101 2.22 12.42 9.92
C ARG A 101 2.25 13.30 11.16
N GLN A 102 2.15 14.63 10.98
CA GLN A 102 2.15 15.60 12.07
C GLN A 102 0.74 15.85 12.63
N ASN A 103 -0.25 16.05 11.75
CA ASN A 103 -1.64 16.30 12.10
C ASN A 103 -2.50 15.14 11.65
N ARG A 104 -2.82 14.27 12.60
CA ARG A 104 -3.42 12.97 12.34
C ARG A 104 -4.90 13.04 12.00
N VAL A 105 -5.58 14.14 12.27
CA VAL A 105 -7.01 14.31 11.96
C VAL A 105 -7.25 15.64 11.28
N ARG A 106 -7.97 15.62 10.16
CA ARG A 106 -8.36 16.82 9.42
C ARG A 106 -9.83 16.74 9.03
N MET A 107 -10.57 17.80 9.31
CA MET A 107 -11.98 17.92 8.92
C MET A 107 -12.17 19.12 7.99
N ILE A 108 -12.96 18.93 6.95
CA ILE A 108 -13.47 19.98 6.08
C ILE A 108 -14.99 19.86 6.15
N ALA A 109 -15.65 20.83 6.79
CA ALA A 109 -17.08 20.75 7.04
C ALA A 109 -17.92 21.02 5.79
N ASP A 110 -17.39 21.84 4.88
CA ASP A 110 -18.01 22.22 3.62
C ASP A 110 -16.91 22.71 2.66
N CYS A 111 -16.77 22.06 1.50
CA CYS A 111 -15.80 22.45 0.48
C CYS A 111 -16.22 23.72 -0.31
N HIS A 112 -17.50 24.10 -0.26
CA HIS A 112 -18.01 25.32 -0.89
C HIS A 112 -17.96 26.55 0.02
N ALA A 113 -17.65 26.36 1.31
CA ALA A 113 -17.54 27.48 2.24
C ALA A 113 -16.39 28.42 1.85
N THR A 114 -16.69 29.72 1.80
CA THR A 114 -15.68 30.75 1.49
C THR A 114 -14.66 30.85 2.64
N PRO A 115 -13.36 30.69 2.38
CA PRO A 115 -12.34 30.83 3.41
C PRO A 115 -12.30 32.24 4.01
N VAL A 116 -12.10 32.33 5.32
CA VAL A 116 -11.96 33.61 6.03
C VAL A 116 -10.49 33.94 6.20
N ARG A 117 -10.11 35.17 5.83
CA ARG A 117 -8.72 35.64 5.93
C ARG A 117 -8.35 35.90 7.39
N VAL A 118 -7.18 35.40 7.81
CA VAL A 118 -6.58 35.74 9.11
C VAL A 118 -5.98 37.14 9.04
N ILE A 119 -6.35 38.00 9.99
CA ILE A 119 -5.74 39.33 10.16
C ILE A 119 -4.42 39.15 10.91
N GLN A 120 -3.33 39.65 10.34
CA GLN A 120 -1.97 39.51 10.85
C GLN A 120 -1.36 40.89 11.05
N ASP A 121 -0.52 41.03 12.07
CA ASP A 121 0.30 42.22 12.29
C ASP A 121 1.32 42.35 11.15
N PRO A 122 1.39 43.50 10.43
CA PRO A 122 2.40 43.75 9.41
C PRO A 122 3.85 43.62 9.90
N GLY A 123 4.10 43.73 11.21
CA GLY A 123 5.42 43.55 11.81
C GLY A 123 5.92 42.09 11.86
N LEU A 124 5.07 41.12 11.52
CA LEU A 124 5.49 39.71 11.49
C LEU A 124 6.45 39.44 10.33
N PRO A 125 7.59 38.76 10.57
CA PRO A 125 8.59 38.49 9.52
C PRO A 125 8.09 37.49 8.47
N GLN A 126 7.08 36.70 8.80
CA GLN A 126 6.47 35.71 7.91
C GLN A 126 5.02 35.43 8.31
N PRO A 127 4.18 34.92 7.39
CA PRO A 127 2.81 34.51 7.71
C PRO A 127 2.77 33.43 8.80
N LEU A 128 1.70 33.44 9.60
CA LEU A 128 1.45 32.42 10.62
C LEU A 128 1.40 31.01 10.01
N CYS A 129 2.07 30.06 10.67
CA CYS A 129 1.95 28.64 10.32
C CYS A 129 0.66 28.06 10.91
N LEU A 130 -0.28 27.70 10.03
CA LEU A 130 -1.58 27.12 10.42
C LEU A 130 -1.61 25.59 10.33
N VAL A 131 -0.46 24.94 10.20
CA VAL A 131 -0.35 23.49 10.01
C VAL A 131 -1.13 22.72 11.09
N GLY A 132 -0.99 23.11 12.36
CA GLY A 132 -1.70 22.51 13.50
C GLY A 132 -3.11 23.04 13.78
N SER A 133 -3.64 23.94 12.94
CA SER A 133 -5.00 24.47 13.14
C SER A 133 -6.06 23.49 12.64
N THR A 134 -7.01 23.12 13.50
CA THR A 134 -8.15 22.25 13.15
C THR A 134 -9.11 22.91 12.15
N LEU A 135 -9.04 24.23 11.99
CA LEU A 135 -9.89 25.03 11.11
C LEU A 135 -9.16 25.53 9.85
N ARG A 136 -7.96 25.01 9.57
CA ARG A 136 -7.19 25.41 8.39
C ARG A 136 -7.99 25.11 7.12
N ALA A 137 -8.22 26.14 6.31
CA ALA A 137 -8.94 26.04 5.04
C ALA A 137 -8.25 25.05 4.08
N PRO A 138 -9.02 24.31 3.26
CA PRO A 138 -8.45 23.51 2.20
C PRO A 138 -7.85 24.38 1.10
N HIS A 139 -6.85 23.83 0.41
CA HIS A 139 -6.34 24.43 -0.82
C HIS A 139 -7.45 24.38 -1.90
N GLY A 140 -7.55 25.41 -2.75
CA GLY A 140 -8.62 25.54 -3.75
C GLY A 140 -8.71 24.35 -4.70
N CYS A 141 -7.58 23.79 -5.12
CA CYS A 141 -7.53 22.56 -5.93
C CYS A 141 -8.24 21.39 -5.23
N HIS A 142 -8.01 21.19 -3.93
CA HIS A 142 -8.65 20.10 -3.18
C HIS A 142 -10.14 20.38 -2.91
N ALA A 143 -10.52 21.64 -2.66
CA ALA A 143 -11.93 22.00 -2.54
C ALA A 143 -12.70 21.70 -3.84
N GLN A 144 -12.12 22.02 -5.00
CA GLN A 144 -12.70 21.70 -6.29
C GLN A 144 -12.67 20.18 -6.59
N TYR A 145 -11.63 19.45 -6.16
CA TYR A 145 -11.57 17.98 -6.23
C TYR A 145 -12.76 17.36 -5.48
N MET A 146 -12.99 17.81 -4.24
CA MET A 146 -14.10 17.37 -3.39
C MET A 146 -15.45 17.64 -4.06
N ALA A 147 -15.64 18.85 -4.61
CA ALA A 147 -16.84 19.21 -5.36
C ALA A 147 -17.07 18.29 -6.58
N ASN A 148 -16.02 18.03 -7.37
CA ASN A 148 -16.09 17.16 -8.54
C ASN A 148 -16.44 15.70 -8.17
N MET A 149 -15.98 15.24 -6.99
CA MET A 149 -16.26 13.89 -6.47
C MET A 149 -17.63 13.78 -5.75
N GLY A 150 -18.28 14.91 -5.46
CA GLY A 150 -19.52 14.95 -4.67
C GLY A 150 -19.33 14.75 -3.17
N SER A 151 -18.11 14.93 -2.65
CA SER A 151 -17.79 14.86 -1.22
C SER A 151 -17.80 16.26 -0.60
N ILE A 152 -18.98 16.78 -0.26
CA ILE A 152 -19.16 18.14 0.28
C ILE A 152 -18.44 18.34 1.60
N ALA A 153 -18.52 17.35 2.50
CA ALA A 153 -17.76 17.33 3.75
C ALA A 153 -16.83 16.12 3.81
N SER A 154 -15.71 16.28 4.52
CA SER A 154 -14.72 15.22 4.69
C SER A 154 -14.10 15.22 6.08
N LEU A 155 -13.87 14.01 6.61
CA LEU A 155 -13.01 13.75 7.76
C LEU A 155 -11.93 12.75 7.34
N VAL A 156 -10.67 13.12 7.47
CA VAL A 156 -9.53 12.27 7.14
C VAL A 156 -8.71 12.03 8.40
N MET A 157 -8.36 10.77 8.62
CA MET A 157 -7.55 10.37 9.77
C MET A 157 -6.37 9.51 9.31
N ALA A 158 -5.18 9.81 9.82
CA ALA A 158 -3.96 9.13 9.45
C ALA A 158 -3.83 7.77 10.15
N VAL A 159 -3.43 6.76 9.39
CA VAL A 159 -3.07 5.44 9.90
C VAL A 159 -1.54 5.34 9.88
N ILE A 160 -0.95 5.43 11.07
CA ILE A 160 0.49 5.38 11.26
C ILE A 160 0.86 4.02 11.83
N ILE A 161 1.85 3.37 11.21
CA ILE A 161 2.46 2.14 11.72
C ILE A 161 3.92 2.40 12.06
N SER A 162 4.49 1.56 12.91
CA SER A 162 5.93 1.61 13.19
C SER A 162 6.70 0.97 12.04
N SER A 163 7.67 1.67 11.45
CA SER A 163 8.62 1.03 10.53
C SER A 163 9.64 0.28 11.39
N GLY A 164 9.69 -1.04 11.29
CA GLY A 164 10.73 -1.85 11.92
C GLY A 164 11.98 -1.86 11.03
N GLY A 165 13.15 -1.57 11.60
CA GLY A 165 14.48 -2.03 11.16
C GLY A 165 15.06 -1.55 9.82
N ASP A 166 14.31 -1.66 8.72
CA ASP A 166 14.94 -1.78 7.39
C ASP A 166 15.00 -0.46 6.60
N ASP A 167 14.23 0.55 7.00
CA ASP A 167 14.30 1.90 6.42
C ASP A 167 15.51 2.73 6.92
N GLU A 168 16.35 2.19 7.82
CA GLU A 168 17.52 2.93 8.34
C GLU A 168 18.61 3.17 7.29
N GLN A 169 18.66 2.40 6.20
CA GLN A 169 19.75 2.50 5.22
C GLN A 169 19.54 3.55 4.12
N THR A 170 18.34 4.10 3.95
CA THR A 170 18.04 5.11 2.92
C THR A 170 17.91 6.54 3.45
N ALA A 171 17.81 6.76 4.76
CA ALA A 171 17.72 8.10 5.34
C ALA A 171 19.09 8.72 5.66
N ARG A 172 19.85 9.13 4.63
CA ARG A 172 20.96 10.08 4.81
C ARG A 172 20.40 11.48 5.13
N GLY A 173 19.98 11.69 6.37
CA GLY A 173 19.50 12.99 6.86
C GLY A 173 18.59 12.80 8.08
N GLY A 174 19.15 13.02 9.27
CA GLY A 174 18.57 12.63 10.55
C GLY A 174 17.16 13.13 10.85
N ILE A 175 16.18 12.27 10.63
CA ILE A 175 15.02 12.02 11.50
C ILE A 175 14.79 10.51 11.43
N SER A 176 15.00 9.79 12.52
CA SER A 176 14.70 8.35 12.61
C SER A 176 13.25 8.10 12.17
N SER A 177 13.04 7.48 11.01
CA SER A 177 11.72 7.27 10.41
C SER A 177 11.00 6.07 11.01
N THR A 178 10.91 6.01 12.34
CA THR A 178 10.22 4.92 13.06
C THR A 178 8.72 4.88 12.78
N MET A 179 8.14 5.90 12.14
CA MET A 179 6.71 5.98 11.85
C MET A 179 6.44 6.19 10.36
N LYS A 180 5.75 5.24 9.75
CA LYS A 180 5.32 5.25 8.34
C LYS A 180 3.83 5.57 8.26
N LEU A 181 3.46 6.44 7.31
CA LEU A 181 2.06 6.65 6.94
C LEU A 181 1.63 5.48 6.05
N TRP A 182 0.95 4.49 6.62
CA TRP A 182 0.50 3.30 5.89
C TRP A 182 -0.73 3.61 5.01
N GLY A 183 -1.61 4.48 5.50
CA GLY A 183 -2.86 4.79 4.83
C GLY A 183 -3.64 5.87 5.56
N LEU A 184 -4.88 6.06 5.11
CA LEU A 184 -5.84 6.99 5.68
C LEU A 184 -7.17 6.28 5.90
N VAL A 185 -7.90 6.67 6.94
CA VAL A 185 -9.35 6.46 7.01
C VAL A 185 -10.02 7.75 6.58
N VAL A 186 -10.72 7.68 5.45
CA VAL A 186 -11.34 8.83 4.78
C VAL A 186 -12.86 8.71 4.89
N CYS A 187 -13.51 9.75 5.36
CA CYS A 187 -14.95 9.84 5.48
C CYS A 187 -15.47 10.90 4.53
N HIS A 188 -16.49 10.60 3.73
CA HIS A 188 -17.17 11.54 2.84
C HIS A 188 -18.65 11.70 3.21
N HIS A 189 -19.14 12.93 3.12
CA HIS A 189 -20.55 13.25 3.26
C HIS A 189 -21.03 14.05 2.06
N THR A 190 -22.26 13.77 1.64
CA THR A 190 -22.91 14.39 0.47
C THR A 190 -23.50 15.77 0.76
N SER A 191 -23.52 16.18 2.03
CA SER A 191 -23.91 17.52 2.49
C SER A 191 -22.87 18.07 3.47
N PRO A 192 -22.93 19.37 3.82
CA PRO A 192 -22.10 19.91 4.88
C PRO A 192 -22.25 19.10 6.17
N ARG A 193 -21.12 18.80 6.82
CA ARG A 193 -21.10 18.01 8.06
C ARG A 193 -20.01 18.51 8.98
N PHE A 194 -20.42 18.83 10.20
CA PHE A 194 -19.50 19.16 11.28
C PHE A 194 -19.63 18.09 12.36
N ILE A 195 -18.50 17.59 12.86
CA ILE A 195 -18.47 16.73 14.05
C ILE A 195 -17.65 17.41 15.15
N PRO A 196 -18.07 17.31 16.42
CA PRO A 196 -17.44 18.05 17.50
C PRO A 196 -16.06 17.49 17.83
N PHE A 197 -15.19 18.33 18.38
CA PHE A 197 -13.81 17.95 18.73
C PHE A 197 -13.69 16.68 19.58
N PRO A 198 -14.50 16.45 20.64
CA PRO A 198 -14.42 15.22 21.43
C PRO A 198 -14.60 13.94 20.61
N LEU A 199 -15.49 13.96 19.60
CA LEU A 199 -15.72 12.82 18.72
C LEU A 199 -14.54 12.60 17.76
N ARG A 200 -13.96 13.67 17.21
CA ARG A 200 -12.74 13.58 16.40
C ARG A 200 -11.56 13.01 17.18
N TYR A 201 -11.40 13.46 18.42
CA TYR A 201 -10.34 12.97 19.31
C TYR A 201 -10.55 11.50 19.68
N ALA A 202 -11.80 11.08 19.90
CA ALA A 202 -12.14 9.67 20.12
C ALA A 202 -11.83 8.80 18.88
N CYS A 203 -12.10 9.30 17.67
CA CYS A 203 -11.72 8.62 16.43
C CYS A 203 -10.20 8.57 16.22
N GLU A 204 -9.47 9.61 16.64
CA GLU A 204 -8.00 9.58 16.61
C GLU A 204 -7.43 8.43 17.46
N PHE A 205 -7.95 8.23 18.68
CA PHE A 205 -7.55 7.09 19.50
C PHE A 205 -7.90 5.74 18.86
N LEU A 206 -9.06 5.65 18.20
CA LEU A 206 -9.43 4.47 17.44
C LEU A 206 -8.42 4.18 16.31
N MET A 207 -7.93 5.23 15.62
CA MET A 207 -6.89 5.06 14.59
C MET A 207 -5.55 4.63 15.16
N GLN A 208 -5.19 5.06 16.37
CA GLN A 208 -3.98 4.59 17.04
C GLN A 208 -4.07 3.10 17.37
N ALA A 209 -5.21 2.66 17.90
CA ALA A 209 -5.45 1.24 18.17
C ALA A 209 -5.47 0.40 16.87
N PHE A 210 -6.11 0.91 15.82
CA PHE A 210 -6.11 0.28 14.49
C PHE A 210 -4.70 0.17 13.91
N GLY A 211 -3.90 1.24 13.97
CA GLY A 211 -2.51 1.23 13.50
C GLY A 211 -1.62 0.24 14.26
N LEU A 212 -1.82 0.11 15.58
CA LEU A 212 -1.09 -0.87 16.39
C LEU A 212 -1.47 -2.32 16.01
N GLN A 213 -2.76 -2.63 15.93
CA GLN A 213 -3.22 -3.96 15.56
C GLN A 213 -2.74 -4.32 14.14
N LEU A 214 -2.88 -3.39 13.19
CA LEU A 214 -2.38 -3.56 11.84
C LEU A 214 -0.88 -3.83 11.80
N ASN A 215 -0.10 -3.10 12.59
CA ASN A 215 1.34 -3.32 12.69
C ASN A 215 1.66 -4.73 13.23
N MET A 216 0.92 -5.20 14.24
CA MET A 216 1.08 -6.57 14.76
C MET A 216 0.76 -7.63 13.69
N GLU A 217 -0.31 -7.45 12.91
CA GLU A 217 -0.66 -8.37 11.82
C GLU A 217 0.41 -8.43 10.74
N LEU A 218 0.93 -7.27 10.31
CA LEU A 218 1.98 -7.19 9.30
C LEU A 218 3.29 -7.82 9.80
N GLN A 219 3.66 -7.57 11.05
CA GLN A 219 4.85 -8.18 11.66
C GLN A 219 4.71 -9.70 11.79
N LEU A 220 3.54 -10.19 12.20
CA LEU A 220 3.30 -11.63 12.30
C LEU A 220 3.37 -12.31 10.92
N ALA A 221 2.75 -11.70 9.90
CA ALA A 221 2.81 -12.21 8.53
C ALA A 221 4.26 -12.28 8.01
N HIS A 222 5.05 -11.23 8.28
CA HIS A 222 6.46 -11.19 7.93
C HIS A 222 7.27 -12.27 8.66
N GLN A 223 7.14 -12.39 9.98
CA GLN A 223 7.83 -13.41 10.79
C GLN A 223 7.49 -14.84 10.37
N LEU A 224 6.22 -15.11 10.01
CA LEU A 224 5.82 -16.42 9.50
C LEU A 224 6.48 -16.72 8.15
N SER A 225 6.58 -15.72 7.27
CA SER A 225 7.28 -15.82 5.99
C SER A 225 8.78 -16.10 6.19
N GLU A 226 9.47 -15.29 7.00
CA GLU A 226 10.90 -15.48 7.30
C GLU A 226 11.19 -16.84 7.92
N LYS A 227 10.38 -17.27 8.89
CA LYS A 227 10.52 -18.59 9.52
C LYS A 227 10.35 -19.72 8.50
N HIS A 228 9.42 -19.56 7.56
CA HIS A 228 9.22 -20.53 6.49
C HIS A 228 10.45 -20.59 5.58
N ILE A 229 10.92 -19.44 5.11
CA ILE A 229 12.13 -19.29 4.28
C ILE A 229 13.34 -19.94 4.95
N LEU A 230 13.66 -19.57 6.19
CA LEU A 230 14.84 -20.07 6.92
C LEU A 230 14.79 -21.59 7.10
N ARG A 231 13.60 -22.13 7.39
CA ARG A 231 13.39 -23.58 7.51
C ARG A 231 13.64 -24.27 6.18
N THR A 232 13.13 -23.72 5.08
CA THR A 232 13.35 -24.28 3.73
C THR A 232 14.82 -24.20 3.33
N GLN A 233 15.49 -23.05 3.53
CA GLN A 233 16.92 -22.89 3.25
C GLN A 233 17.77 -23.92 4.02
N THR A 234 17.49 -24.13 5.31
CA THR A 234 18.22 -25.10 6.14
C THR A 234 18.12 -26.51 5.56
N LEU A 235 16.93 -26.91 5.09
CA LEU A 235 16.71 -28.23 4.48
C LEU A 235 17.42 -28.34 3.12
N LEU A 236 17.34 -27.31 2.28
CA LEU A 236 18.02 -27.29 0.98
C LEU A 236 19.55 -27.33 1.12
N CYS A 237 20.11 -26.60 2.08
CA CYS A 237 21.55 -26.64 2.39
C CYS A 237 22.01 -28.02 2.87
N ASP A 238 21.22 -28.69 3.73
CA ASP A 238 21.55 -30.06 4.18
C ASP A 238 21.54 -31.05 3.00
N MET A 239 20.59 -30.90 2.06
CA MET A 239 20.53 -31.71 0.85
C MET A 239 21.72 -31.48 -0.07
N LEU A 240 22.15 -30.23 -0.26
CA LEU A 240 23.36 -29.90 -1.04
C LEU A 240 24.65 -30.47 -0.45
N LEU A 241 24.73 -30.58 0.88
CA LEU A 241 25.92 -31.09 1.57
C LEU A 241 25.99 -32.61 1.59
N ARG A 242 24.85 -33.30 1.64
CA ARG A 242 24.79 -34.76 1.78
C ARG A 242 24.61 -35.50 0.46
N GLU A 243 24.07 -34.84 -0.56
CA GLU A 243 23.68 -35.46 -1.82
C GLU A 243 24.24 -34.72 -3.05
N SER A 244 23.84 -35.15 -4.25
CA SER A 244 24.14 -34.43 -5.49
C SER A 244 23.37 -33.10 -5.55
N PRO A 245 23.89 -32.04 -6.21
CA PRO A 245 23.18 -30.77 -6.39
C PRO A 245 21.77 -30.89 -6.99
N THR A 246 21.44 -32.01 -7.63
CA THR A 246 20.09 -32.30 -8.13
C THR A 246 19.07 -32.60 -7.02
N GLY A 247 19.50 -32.81 -5.77
CA GLY A 247 18.61 -33.06 -4.63
C GLY A 247 17.56 -31.96 -4.47
N ILE A 248 17.99 -30.70 -4.60
CA ILE A 248 17.15 -29.49 -4.41
C ILE A 248 15.99 -29.38 -5.42
N VAL A 249 16.04 -30.15 -6.52
CA VAL A 249 14.98 -30.24 -7.52
C VAL A 249 14.28 -31.60 -7.55
N THR A 250 14.90 -32.66 -7.04
CA THR A 250 14.33 -34.02 -7.12
C THR A 250 13.55 -34.45 -5.89
N GLN A 251 13.72 -33.76 -4.75
CA GLN A 251 13.07 -34.10 -3.49
C GLN A 251 12.11 -33.00 -3.01
N SER A 252 11.48 -33.25 -1.87
CA SER A 252 10.58 -32.32 -1.19
C SER A 252 11.04 -32.10 0.25
N PRO A 253 11.17 -30.84 0.73
CA PRO A 253 10.95 -29.60 -0.02
C PRO A 253 11.98 -29.38 -1.12
N SER A 254 11.57 -28.67 -2.17
CA SER A 254 12.38 -28.30 -3.33
C SER A 254 12.66 -26.79 -3.34
N ILE A 255 13.44 -26.31 -4.31
CA ILE A 255 13.64 -24.87 -4.53
C ILE A 255 12.34 -24.10 -4.78
N MET A 256 11.25 -24.75 -5.21
CA MET A 256 9.94 -24.09 -5.35
C MET A 256 9.30 -23.75 -4.00
N ASP A 257 9.68 -24.44 -2.93
CA ASP A 257 9.15 -24.21 -1.57
C ASP A 257 9.89 -23.07 -0.84
N LEU A 258 10.91 -22.49 -1.48
CA LEU A 258 11.72 -21.41 -0.90
C LEU A 258 11.03 -20.05 -1.05
N VAL A 259 10.44 -19.81 -2.22
CA VAL A 259 9.76 -18.56 -2.59
C VAL A 259 8.48 -18.87 -3.33
N LYS A 260 7.49 -17.97 -3.31
CA LYS A 260 6.25 -18.19 -4.06
C LYS A 260 6.55 -18.11 -5.55
N CYS A 261 6.37 -19.22 -6.27
CA CYS A 261 6.60 -19.31 -7.70
C CYS A 261 5.67 -20.35 -8.35
N ASP A 262 5.50 -20.26 -9.66
CA ASP A 262 4.71 -21.23 -10.45
C ASP A 262 5.59 -22.33 -11.06
N GLY A 263 6.90 -22.09 -11.11
CA GLY A 263 7.90 -23.07 -11.46
C GLY A 263 9.31 -22.62 -11.08
N ALA A 264 10.23 -23.57 -11.14
CA ALA A 264 11.64 -23.32 -10.88
C ALA A 264 12.49 -24.26 -11.73
N ALA A 265 13.77 -23.95 -11.92
CA ALA A 265 14.67 -24.84 -12.62
C ALA A 265 16.13 -24.70 -12.16
N LEU A 266 16.86 -25.81 -12.24
CA LEU A 266 18.31 -25.83 -12.10
C LEU A 266 18.94 -26.12 -13.47
N TYR A 267 19.87 -25.26 -13.91
CA TYR A 267 20.75 -25.54 -15.03
C TYR A 267 22.16 -25.77 -14.49
N TYR A 268 22.64 -27.01 -14.55
CA TYR A 268 23.88 -27.42 -13.89
C TYR A 268 24.69 -28.37 -14.77
N HIS A 269 25.95 -28.01 -15.02
CA HIS A 269 26.87 -28.75 -15.90
C HIS A 269 26.26 -29.11 -17.26
N GLY A 270 25.58 -28.14 -17.87
CA GLY A 270 24.95 -28.29 -19.19
C GLY A 270 23.69 -29.18 -19.21
N LYS A 271 23.18 -29.59 -18.05
CA LYS A 271 21.92 -30.33 -17.91
C LYS A 271 20.84 -29.43 -17.32
N TYR A 272 19.61 -29.62 -17.82
CA TYR A 272 18.44 -28.84 -17.40
C TYR A 272 17.49 -29.68 -16.55
N TYR A 273 17.13 -29.17 -15.38
CA TYR A 273 16.23 -29.82 -14.41
C TYR A 273 15.05 -28.88 -14.08
N PRO A 274 13.94 -28.94 -14.84
CA PRO A 274 12.76 -28.12 -14.62
C PRO A 274 11.80 -28.67 -13.57
N LEU A 275 11.04 -27.78 -12.92
CA LEU A 275 9.94 -28.06 -12.01
C LEU A 275 8.71 -27.22 -12.34
N CYS A 276 7.57 -27.89 -12.51
CA CYS A 276 6.27 -27.26 -12.80
C CYS A 276 6.30 -26.35 -14.04
N VAL A 277 5.93 -25.07 -13.92
CA VAL A 277 5.78 -24.16 -15.07
C VAL A 277 7.13 -23.53 -15.41
N THR A 278 7.78 -24.04 -16.45
CA THR A 278 9.09 -23.55 -16.90
C THR A 278 9.16 -23.39 -18.41
N PRO A 279 10.10 -22.58 -18.92
CA PRO A 279 10.46 -22.60 -20.34
C PRO A 279 11.03 -23.97 -20.75
N THR A 280 11.07 -24.22 -22.06
CA THR A 280 11.75 -25.39 -22.64
C THR A 280 13.26 -25.27 -22.54
N GLU A 281 14.00 -26.37 -22.67
CA GLU A 281 15.48 -26.35 -22.62
C GLU A 281 16.09 -25.40 -23.67
N SER A 282 15.53 -25.33 -24.88
CA SER A 282 15.98 -24.38 -25.90
C SER A 282 15.72 -22.92 -25.50
N GLN A 283 14.58 -22.63 -24.87
CA GLN A 283 14.25 -21.29 -24.40
C GLN A 283 15.12 -20.89 -23.20
N ILE A 284 15.44 -21.82 -22.30
CA ILE A 284 16.37 -21.53 -21.19
C ILE A 284 17.77 -21.22 -21.70
N LYS A 285 18.27 -21.93 -22.72
CA LYS A 285 19.57 -21.62 -23.32
C LYS A 285 19.59 -20.23 -23.93
N ASP A 286 18.52 -19.83 -24.60
CA ASP A 286 18.34 -18.48 -25.16
C ASP A 286 18.29 -17.40 -24.05
N ILE A 287 17.58 -17.67 -22.94
CA ILE A 287 17.57 -16.79 -21.76
C ILE A 287 18.97 -16.66 -21.15
N ILE A 288 19.71 -17.76 -21.01
CA ILE A 288 21.10 -17.75 -20.48
C ILE A 288 22.02 -16.93 -21.37
N GLU A 289 21.89 -17.03 -22.70
CA GLU A 289 22.65 -16.21 -23.64
C GLU A 289 22.34 -14.72 -23.45
N TRP A 290 21.06 -14.36 -23.35
CA TRP A 290 20.63 -12.99 -23.05
C TRP A 290 21.18 -12.49 -21.70
N LEU A 291 21.11 -13.29 -20.64
CA LEU A 291 21.67 -12.95 -19.32
C LEU A 291 23.18 -12.72 -19.38
N THR A 292 23.90 -13.55 -20.14
CA THR A 292 25.35 -13.42 -20.29
C THR A 292 25.75 -12.14 -21.02
N VAL A 293 24.98 -11.76 -22.06
CA VAL A 293 25.26 -10.56 -22.87
C VAL A 293 24.87 -9.28 -22.16
N CYS A 294 23.70 -9.25 -21.51
CA CYS A 294 23.12 -8.02 -20.94
C CYS A 294 23.37 -7.86 -19.44
N HIS A 295 23.63 -8.96 -18.71
CA HIS A 295 23.68 -9.01 -17.25
C HIS A 295 24.85 -9.85 -16.70
N GLY A 296 25.92 -10.06 -17.49
CA GLY A 296 27.05 -10.93 -17.13
C GLY A 296 27.88 -10.46 -15.92
N ASP A 297 27.84 -9.17 -15.59
CA ASP A 297 28.56 -8.59 -14.44
C ASP A 297 27.75 -8.61 -13.14
N SER A 298 26.52 -9.16 -13.15
CA SER A 298 25.63 -9.28 -12.00
C SER A 298 25.77 -10.65 -11.32
N THR A 299 25.32 -10.77 -10.07
CA THR A 299 25.16 -12.06 -9.35
C THR A 299 23.82 -12.74 -9.63
N GLY A 300 22.94 -12.07 -10.37
CA GLY A 300 21.59 -12.52 -10.68
C GLY A 300 20.72 -11.42 -11.29
N LEU A 301 19.43 -11.71 -11.44
CA LEU A 301 18.42 -10.75 -11.91
C LEU A 301 17.07 -11.13 -11.33
N SER A 302 16.24 -10.14 -10.99
CA SER A 302 14.81 -10.34 -10.80
C SER A 302 14.00 -9.33 -11.61
N THR A 303 12.90 -9.81 -12.18
CA THR A 303 11.94 -9.00 -12.93
C THR A 303 10.54 -9.60 -12.82
N ASP A 304 9.52 -8.74 -12.79
CA ASP A 304 8.11 -9.13 -12.90
C ASP A 304 7.65 -9.18 -14.36
N SER A 305 8.45 -8.68 -15.31
CA SER A 305 8.22 -8.80 -16.75
C SER A 305 9.54 -8.96 -17.51
N LEU A 306 9.75 -10.15 -18.07
CA LEU A 306 10.85 -10.41 -19.00
C LEU A 306 10.78 -9.50 -20.24
N ALA A 307 9.56 -9.15 -20.69
CA ALA A 307 9.38 -8.24 -21.82
C ALA A 307 9.90 -6.83 -21.49
N ASP A 308 9.50 -6.26 -20.35
CA ASP A 308 9.94 -4.92 -19.94
C ASP A 308 11.42 -4.89 -19.51
N ALA A 309 11.97 -6.03 -19.07
CA ALA A 309 13.40 -6.20 -18.81
C ALA A 309 14.24 -6.24 -20.11
N GLY A 310 13.61 -6.31 -21.28
CA GLY A 310 14.28 -6.26 -22.58
C GLY A 310 14.63 -7.63 -23.19
N TYR A 311 14.10 -8.73 -22.65
CA TYR A 311 14.26 -10.05 -23.26
C TYR A 311 13.33 -10.22 -24.47
N LEU A 312 13.92 -10.26 -25.67
CA LEU A 312 13.16 -10.29 -26.94
C LEU A 312 12.33 -11.57 -27.13
N GLY A 313 12.74 -12.69 -26.53
CA GLY A 313 12.03 -13.97 -26.59
C GLY A 313 10.80 -14.06 -25.68
N ALA A 314 10.52 -13.03 -24.86
CA ALA A 314 9.46 -13.07 -23.84
C ALA A 314 8.07 -13.36 -24.44
N ALA A 315 7.77 -12.84 -25.63
CA ALA A 315 6.49 -13.08 -26.29
C ALA A 315 6.22 -14.56 -26.61
N ALA A 316 7.28 -15.35 -26.84
CA ALA A 316 7.17 -16.79 -27.11
C ALA A 316 6.95 -17.63 -25.84
N LEU A 317 7.28 -17.09 -24.66
CA LEU A 317 6.99 -17.71 -23.37
C LEU A 317 5.51 -17.54 -22.98
N GLY A 318 4.89 -16.45 -23.44
CA GLY A 318 3.48 -16.15 -23.23
C GLY A 318 3.12 -15.93 -21.75
N ASP A 319 1.85 -16.19 -21.41
CA ASP A 319 1.33 -15.95 -20.06
C ASP A 319 1.83 -16.96 -19.01
N ALA A 320 2.49 -18.04 -19.42
CA ALA A 320 3.01 -19.05 -18.50
C ALA A 320 4.27 -18.60 -17.77
N VAL A 321 5.11 -17.75 -18.39
CA VAL A 321 6.36 -17.26 -17.77
C VAL A 321 6.54 -15.80 -18.13
N CYS A 322 6.20 -14.92 -17.17
CA CYS A 322 6.35 -13.47 -17.30
C CYS A 322 7.40 -12.92 -16.34
N GLY A 323 7.34 -13.34 -15.07
CA GLY A 323 8.33 -12.97 -14.07
C GLY A 323 9.42 -14.02 -13.95
N MET A 324 10.63 -13.56 -13.66
CA MET A 324 11.79 -14.42 -13.44
C MET A 324 12.66 -13.85 -12.33
N ALA A 325 13.14 -14.73 -11.44
CA ALA A 325 14.30 -14.47 -10.60
C ALA A 325 15.37 -15.52 -10.91
N VAL A 326 16.63 -15.10 -11.00
CA VAL A 326 17.77 -15.98 -11.30
C VAL A 326 18.93 -15.68 -10.38
N ALA A 327 19.56 -16.73 -9.85
CA ALA A 327 20.80 -16.68 -9.10
C ALA A 327 21.90 -17.44 -9.84
N TYR A 328 23.09 -16.83 -9.93
CA TYR A 328 24.25 -17.43 -10.59
C TYR A 328 25.06 -18.23 -9.57
N ILE A 329 25.15 -19.54 -9.74
CA ILE A 329 26.00 -20.39 -8.90
C ILE A 329 27.45 -20.27 -9.38
N THR A 330 27.63 -20.40 -10.69
CA THR A 330 28.90 -20.19 -11.40
C THR A 330 28.58 -19.48 -12.71
N PRO A 331 29.59 -19.02 -13.49
CA PRO A 331 29.35 -18.47 -14.82
C PRO A 331 28.64 -19.41 -15.81
N SER A 332 28.50 -20.71 -15.49
CA SER A 332 27.84 -21.70 -16.33
C SER A 332 26.62 -22.39 -15.69
N ASP A 333 26.36 -22.12 -14.41
CA ASP A 333 25.35 -22.83 -13.61
C ASP A 333 24.39 -21.84 -12.94
N TYR A 334 23.09 -22.10 -13.06
CA TYR A 334 22.03 -21.14 -12.74
C TYR A 334 20.88 -21.81 -11.99
N LEU A 335 20.30 -21.07 -11.04
CA LEU A 335 19.01 -21.36 -10.44
C LEU A 335 17.98 -20.35 -10.91
N PHE A 336 16.80 -20.84 -11.32
CA PHE A 336 15.72 -20.02 -11.83
C PHE A 336 14.43 -20.25 -11.02
N TRP A 337 13.68 -19.17 -10.83
CA TRP A 337 12.29 -19.17 -10.38
C TRP A 337 11.45 -18.38 -11.36
N PHE A 338 10.27 -18.91 -11.68
CA PHE A 338 9.36 -18.36 -12.68
C PHE A 338 8.00 -18.07 -12.06
N ARG A 339 7.39 -16.98 -12.51
CA ARG A 339 6.00 -16.65 -12.23
C ARG A 339 5.23 -16.42 -13.52
N SER A 340 4.04 -16.98 -13.56
CA SER A 340 3.06 -16.79 -14.62
C SER A 340 2.53 -15.37 -14.61
N HIS A 341 1.93 -14.97 -15.72
CA HIS A 341 1.11 -13.78 -15.79
C HIS A 341 0.00 -13.87 -14.74
N THR A 342 -0.08 -12.87 -13.87
CA THR A 342 -1.25 -12.67 -13.03
C THR A 342 -2.07 -11.58 -13.67
N ALA A 343 -3.29 -11.91 -14.13
CA ALA A 343 -4.22 -10.92 -14.63
C ALA A 343 -4.55 -9.92 -13.51
N LYS A 344 -3.84 -8.79 -13.51
CA LYS A 344 -4.06 -7.71 -12.55
C LYS A 344 -4.91 -6.67 -13.23
N GLU A 345 -6.20 -6.77 -12.96
CA GLU A 345 -7.18 -5.74 -13.30
C GLU A 345 -7.10 -4.61 -12.28
N ILE A 346 -6.48 -3.50 -12.66
CA ILE A 346 -6.44 -2.30 -11.82
C ILE A 346 -7.61 -1.41 -12.21
N LYS A 347 -8.52 -1.16 -11.27
CA LYS A 347 -9.64 -0.24 -11.49
C LYS A 347 -9.22 1.16 -11.07
N TRP A 348 -8.99 2.06 -12.02
CA TRP A 348 -8.58 3.43 -11.73
C TRP A 348 -9.78 4.36 -11.57
N GLY A 349 -9.75 5.20 -10.52
CA GLY A 349 -10.74 6.25 -10.25
C GLY A 349 -10.53 7.50 -11.11
N GLY A 350 -10.77 7.39 -12.41
CA GLY A 350 -10.76 8.52 -13.36
C GLY A 350 -9.42 8.89 -14.00
N ALA A 351 -8.27 8.51 -13.40
CA ALA A 351 -6.96 8.62 -14.05
C ALA A 351 -5.97 7.56 -13.51
N LYS A 352 -5.06 7.11 -14.38
CA LYS A 352 -3.98 6.16 -14.07
C LYS A 352 -2.82 6.88 -13.38
N HIS A 353 -2.09 6.18 -12.51
CA HIS A 353 -0.82 6.67 -11.98
C HIS A 353 0.32 6.42 -12.97
N HIS A 354 1.12 7.45 -13.22
CA HIS A 354 2.37 7.35 -13.96
C HIS A 354 3.54 7.64 -13.00
N PRO A 355 4.56 6.76 -12.87
CA PRO A 355 5.69 6.97 -11.95
C PRO A 355 6.48 8.27 -12.20
N GLU A 356 6.48 8.74 -13.46
CA GLU A 356 7.09 10.01 -13.86
C GLU A 356 6.32 11.25 -13.41
N ASP A 357 5.05 11.10 -13.00
CA ASP A 357 4.24 12.22 -12.52
C ASP A 357 4.79 12.71 -11.18
N LYS A 358 5.05 14.01 -11.10
CA LYS A 358 5.50 14.70 -9.88
C LYS A 358 4.52 15.80 -9.51
N ASP A 359 4.47 16.09 -8.21
CA ASP A 359 3.70 17.21 -7.70
C ASP A 359 4.20 18.53 -8.32
N ASP A 360 3.32 19.22 -9.03
CA ASP A 360 3.60 20.53 -9.62
C ASP A 360 2.74 21.61 -8.93
N GLY A 361 3.40 22.48 -8.16
CA GLY A 361 2.75 23.57 -7.44
C GLY A 361 2.12 24.65 -8.34
N GLN A 362 2.44 24.67 -9.64
CA GLN A 362 1.83 25.57 -10.62
C GLN A 362 0.64 24.94 -11.34
N ARG A 363 0.64 23.61 -11.53
CA ARG A 363 -0.44 22.87 -12.19
C ARG A 363 -1.48 22.37 -11.19
N MET A 364 -2.30 23.27 -10.69
CA MET A 364 -3.25 23.01 -9.60
C MET A 364 -4.71 22.90 -10.05
N HIS A 365 -4.98 22.06 -11.06
CA HIS A 365 -6.34 21.75 -11.51
C HIS A 365 -6.69 20.29 -11.19
N PRO A 366 -7.71 20.03 -10.36
CA PRO A 366 -8.11 18.66 -10.06
C PRO A 366 -8.82 18.03 -11.26
N ARG A 367 -8.81 16.70 -11.32
CA ARG A 367 -9.55 15.95 -12.34
C ARG A 367 -11.05 16.25 -12.28
N SER A 368 -11.69 16.22 -13.44
CA SER A 368 -13.14 16.45 -13.60
C SER A 368 -13.97 15.16 -13.50
N SER A 369 -13.36 13.99 -13.65
CA SER A 369 -14.05 12.70 -13.63
C SER A 369 -13.38 11.71 -12.68
N PHE A 370 -14.20 10.91 -12.02
CA PHE A 370 -13.82 9.80 -11.15
C PHE A 370 -14.40 8.47 -11.65
N LYS A 371 -14.88 8.43 -12.90
CA LYS A 371 -15.44 7.21 -13.47
C LYS A 371 -14.38 6.11 -13.48
N ALA A 372 -14.76 4.97 -12.93
CA ALA A 372 -13.91 3.79 -12.92
C ALA A 372 -13.61 3.36 -14.36
N PHE A 373 -12.34 3.11 -14.65
CA PHE A 373 -11.94 2.39 -15.86
C PHE A 373 -10.95 1.29 -15.51
N LEU A 374 -10.97 0.23 -16.31
CA LEU A 374 -10.14 -0.94 -16.11
C LEU A 374 -8.83 -0.77 -16.87
N GLU A 375 -7.72 -0.90 -16.18
CA GLU A 375 -6.43 -1.18 -16.80
C GLU A 375 -6.16 -2.68 -16.67
N VAL A 376 -5.97 -3.33 -17.82
CA VAL A 376 -5.50 -4.71 -17.88
C VAL A 376 -4.00 -4.66 -18.06
N VAL A 377 -3.27 -4.86 -16.95
CA VAL A 377 -1.82 -5.04 -17.03
C VAL A 377 -1.57 -6.39 -17.69
N LYS A 378 -0.87 -6.40 -18.82
CA LYS A 378 -0.53 -7.65 -19.54
C LYS A 378 0.94 -7.99 -19.31
N SER A 379 1.25 -9.28 -19.39
CA SER A 379 2.64 -9.78 -19.43
C SER A 379 3.49 -9.38 -18.21
N ARG A 380 2.86 -9.32 -17.04
CA ARG A 380 3.49 -9.10 -15.73
C ARG A 380 3.04 -10.16 -14.72
N SER A 381 3.98 -10.61 -13.89
CA SER A 381 3.70 -11.45 -12.73
C SER A 381 3.47 -10.63 -11.47
N LEU A 382 3.25 -11.30 -10.34
CA LEU A 382 3.44 -10.67 -9.04
C LEU A 382 4.92 -10.27 -8.84
N PRO A 383 5.20 -9.11 -8.23
CA PRO A 383 6.56 -8.65 -7.97
C PRO A 383 7.25 -9.53 -6.91
N TRP A 384 8.57 -9.70 -7.05
CA TRP A 384 9.39 -10.43 -6.08
C TRP A 384 9.60 -9.57 -4.84
N GLU A 385 9.26 -10.10 -3.67
CA GLU A 385 9.43 -9.39 -2.40
C GLU A 385 10.91 -9.41 -1.98
N ASN A 386 11.37 -8.40 -1.23
CA ASN A 386 12.77 -8.34 -0.77
C ASN A 386 13.18 -9.60 0.02
N ALA A 387 12.30 -10.10 0.90
CA ALA A 387 12.55 -11.32 1.65
C ALA A 387 12.71 -12.56 0.75
N GLU A 388 12.03 -12.59 -0.40
CA GLU A 388 12.19 -13.67 -1.39
C GLU A 388 13.53 -13.54 -2.12
N MET A 389 13.96 -12.31 -2.42
CA MET A 389 15.25 -12.06 -3.05
C MET A 389 16.42 -12.35 -2.10
N ASP A 390 16.31 -11.97 -0.83
CA ASP A 390 17.26 -12.31 0.23
C ASP A 390 17.30 -13.82 0.48
N ALA A 391 16.20 -14.54 0.21
CA ALA A 391 16.16 -15.99 0.31
C ALA A 391 16.92 -16.68 -0.83
N ILE A 392 16.88 -16.09 -2.02
CA ILE A 392 17.49 -16.59 -3.26
C ILE A 392 19.00 -16.35 -3.30
N HIS A 393 19.45 -15.20 -2.81
CA HIS A 393 20.86 -14.80 -2.73
C HIS A 393 21.57 -15.42 -1.52
#